data_AF-A0A2H9QCT2-F1
#
_entry.id   AF-A0A2H9QCT2-F1
#
_cell.length_a   1.000
_cell.length_b   1.000
_cell.length_c   1.000
_cell.angle_alpha   90.00
_cell.angle_beta   90.00
_cell.angle_gamma   90.00
#
_symmetry.space_group_name_H-M   'P 1'
#
loop_
_entity.id
_entity.type
_entity.pdbx_description
1 polymer ?
#
loop_
_entity_poly.entity_id
_entity_poly.type
_entity_poly.pdbx_seq_one_letter_code
_entity_poly.pdbx_strand_id
1 'polypeptide(L)'
;FLDADFYRSSNYSRKIDSVMETVDRFDSGKQWEWLCKRMTGIDTHNCTSMETCIVSCNAVPICQEIVYSAGVVESILDYSNQLAAYNQSFAALKADLLQAKAANSAQPAVAEFKKFNSIVSAIDNSRLFDECRSCYGLCRAYNWSRADLKLISTWMSQLAEFDKAHSKLGNRTIALIANTNATLDYLAARSGIKERLASKIQAMEGNLTYDFNRTSTVVGVSDLWPMYLDFQNLSNSTRGYLGKNSVRRALANEQSLDELNATLSSEVYKRKMAVVDYQRFCYRIGQKLLELSSNRTLIDQKKELDAINVRYAAIRDDTAIKTYDALIATNSELESMDSQLARLIYNGRPVVPVGDFCIVTLFILFPAVAYLCIENKRRYLPK
;
A
#
# COMPACT_ATOMS: atom_id res chain seq x y z
N PHE A 1 5.79 20.36 20.25
CA PHE A 1 7.22 20.32 19.85
C PHE A 1 7.37 20.59 18.36
N LEU A 2 6.72 19.82 17.48
CA LEU A 2 6.78 20.01 16.02
C LEU A 2 6.28 21.39 15.55
N ASP A 3 5.20 21.90 16.11
CA ASP A 3 4.66 23.21 15.72
C ASP A 3 5.64 24.35 16.05
N ALA A 4 6.17 24.35 17.28
CA ALA A 4 7.15 25.33 17.72
C ALA A 4 8.46 25.28 16.91
N ASP A 5 8.91 24.07 16.55
CA ASP A 5 10.09 23.88 15.71
C ASP A 5 9.85 24.33 14.26
N PHE A 6 8.66 24.12 13.72
CA PHE A 6 8.25 24.62 12.40
C PHE A 6 8.28 26.15 12.33
N TYR A 7 7.64 26.85 13.28
CA TYR A 7 7.64 28.32 13.28
C TYR A 7 9.02 28.92 13.51
N ARG A 8 9.84 28.26 14.33
CA ARG A 8 11.23 28.67 14.58
C ARG A 8 12.11 28.49 13.34
N SER A 9 12.10 27.31 12.73
CA SER A 9 12.93 26.98 11.56
C SER A 9 12.54 27.77 10.30
N SER A 10 11.27 28.12 10.15
CA SER A 10 10.77 28.97 9.05
C SER A 10 11.04 30.47 9.23
N ASN A 11 11.59 30.89 10.38
CA ASN A 11 11.78 32.30 10.75
C ASN A 11 10.48 33.12 10.62
N TYR A 12 9.34 32.53 10.99
CA TYR A 12 8.01 33.06 10.71
C TYR A 12 7.80 34.48 11.25
N SER A 13 8.04 34.68 12.55
CA SER A 13 7.91 35.98 13.23
C SER A 13 8.82 37.06 12.62
N ARG A 14 10.06 36.71 12.27
CA ARG A 14 11.01 37.64 11.64
C ARG A 14 10.57 38.10 10.25
N LYS A 15 9.89 37.23 9.49
CA LYS A 15 9.31 37.60 8.18
C LYS A 15 8.14 38.55 8.34
N ILE A 16 7.26 38.33 9.32
CA ILE A 16 6.17 39.27 9.63
C ILE A 16 6.76 40.63 10.03
N ASP A 17 7.78 40.66 10.88
CA ASP A 17 8.46 41.91 11.25
C ASP A 17 9.05 42.63 10.04
N SER A 18 9.65 41.90 9.12
CA SER A 18 10.19 42.47 7.88
C SER A 18 9.09 43.08 7.00
N VAL A 19 7.95 42.38 6.88
CA VAL A 19 6.78 42.89 6.15
C VAL A 19 6.26 44.18 6.80
N MET A 20 6.08 44.18 8.13
CA MET A 20 5.62 45.36 8.87
C MET A 20 6.56 46.55 8.66
N GLU A 21 7.87 46.35 8.79
CA GLU A 21 8.86 47.40 8.58
C GLU A 21 8.81 47.96 7.15
N THR A 22 8.58 47.10 6.16
CA THR A 22 8.50 47.52 4.75
C THR A 22 7.19 48.27 4.46
N VAL A 23 6.08 47.86 5.08
CA VAL A 23 4.80 48.58 5.03
C VAL A 23 4.93 49.96 5.69
N ASP A 24 5.63 50.07 6.83
CA ASP A 24 5.92 51.35 7.49
C ASP A 24 6.82 52.27 6.65
N ARG A 25 7.85 51.69 6.02
CA ARG A 25 8.73 52.41 5.11
C ARG A 25 7.97 52.93 3.89
N PHE A 26 7.04 52.13 3.38
CA PHE A 26 6.18 52.52 2.27
C PHE A 26 5.29 53.71 2.61
N ASP A 27 4.67 53.71 3.81
CA ASP A 27 3.80 54.80 4.28
C ASP A 27 4.58 56.08 4.60
N SER A 28 5.73 55.96 5.27
CA SER A 28 6.62 57.09 5.57
C SER A 28 7.27 57.71 4.33
N GLY A 29 7.31 56.98 3.20
CA GLY A 29 7.78 57.48 1.92
C GLY A 29 6.93 58.63 1.36
N LYS A 30 5.68 58.79 1.81
CA LYS A 30 4.68 59.78 1.34
C LYS A 30 4.97 61.24 1.73
N GLN A 31 6.25 61.63 1.76
CA GLN A 31 6.76 62.91 2.29
C GLN A 31 6.18 64.18 1.63
N TRP A 32 5.47 64.07 0.52
CA TRP A 32 4.84 65.19 -0.21
C TRP A 32 3.30 65.10 -0.32
N GLU A 33 2.69 64.03 0.20
CA GLU A 33 1.23 63.85 0.16
C GLU A 33 0.48 64.96 0.91
N TRP A 34 1.05 65.42 2.03
CA TRP A 34 0.51 66.52 2.82
C TRP A 34 0.38 67.82 2.00
N LEU A 35 1.26 68.05 1.02
CA LEU A 35 1.21 69.24 0.18
C LEU A 35 0.06 69.16 -0.83
N CYS A 36 -0.18 67.96 -1.41
CA CYS A 36 -1.37 67.71 -2.22
C CYS A 36 -2.66 67.93 -1.41
N LYS A 37 -2.69 67.45 -0.16
CA LYS A 37 -3.84 67.68 0.74
C LYS A 37 -4.07 69.17 1.01
N ARG A 38 -3.00 69.89 1.30
CA ARG A 38 -3.04 71.33 1.57
C ARG A 38 -3.40 72.18 0.37
N MET A 39 -3.00 71.80 -0.85
CA MET A 39 -3.36 72.52 -2.06
C MET A 39 -4.80 72.27 -2.52
N THR A 40 -5.38 71.14 -2.13
CA THR A 40 -6.80 70.82 -2.42
C THR A 40 -7.73 71.19 -1.27
N GLY A 41 -7.18 71.55 -0.10
CA GLY A 41 -7.90 71.93 1.11
C GLY A 41 -8.57 70.78 1.86
N ILE A 42 -8.30 69.54 1.45
CA ILE A 42 -8.86 68.33 2.08
C ILE A 42 -8.26 68.03 3.46
N ASP A 43 -7.19 68.72 3.84
CA ASP A 43 -6.67 68.74 5.22
C ASP A 43 -7.43 69.71 6.14
N THR A 44 -8.20 70.63 5.57
CA THR A 44 -8.89 71.71 6.28
C THR A 44 -10.39 71.41 6.42
N HIS A 45 -11.01 70.89 5.35
CA HIS A 45 -12.40 70.43 5.36
C HIS A 45 -12.51 69.04 4.72
N ASN A 46 -13.52 68.28 5.15
CA ASN A 46 -13.81 66.99 4.53
C ASN A 46 -14.33 67.20 3.10
N CYS A 47 -13.81 66.42 2.16
CA CYS A 47 -14.26 66.35 0.78
C CYS A 47 -14.84 64.96 0.52
N THR A 48 -16.15 64.81 0.64
CA THR A 48 -16.88 63.53 0.49
C THR A 48 -18.02 63.60 -0.53
N SER A 49 -18.33 64.81 -1.01
CA SER A 49 -19.31 65.11 -2.06
C SER A 49 -18.81 66.32 -2.85
N MET A 50 -19.37 66.59 -4.04
CA MET A 50 -18.96 67.77 -4.81
C MET A 50 -19.06 69.07 -4.01
N GLU A 51 -20.13 69.26 -3.24
CA GLU A 51 -20.37 70.47 -2.45
C GLU A 51 -19.30 70.65 -1.37
N THR A 52 -18.95 69.57 -0.67
CA THR A 52 -17.96 69.61 0.40
C THR A 52 -16.52 69.75 -0.13
N CYS A 53 -16.25 69.24 -1.33
CA CYS A 53 -15.00 69.45 -2.03
C CYS A 53 -14.85 70.89 -2.55
N ILE A 54 -15.94 71.54 -2.98
CA ILE A 54 -15.94 72.99 -3.30
C ILE A 54 -15.57 73.81 -2.06
N VAL A 55 -16.16 73.50 -0.90
CA VAL A 55 -15.82 74.16 0.37
C VAL A 55 -14.35 73.94 0.75
N SER A 56 -13.85 72.70 0.59
CA SER A 56 -12.45 72.36 0.85
C SER A 56 -11.51 73.16 -0.05
N CYS A 57 -11.78 73.18 -1.36
CA CYS A 57 -10.97 73.91 -2.33
C CYS A 57 -11.00 75.44 -2.09
N ASN A 58 -12.17 76.01 -1.76
CA ASN A 58 -12.30 77.44 -1.44
C ASN A 58 -11.57 77.87 -0.15
N ALA A 59 -11.21 76.93 0.73
CA ALA A 59 -10.43 77.24 1.93
C ALA A 59 -8.94 77.52 1.62
N VAL A 60 -8.51 77.29 0.38
CA VAL A 60 -7.11 77.44 -0.05
C VAL A 60 -7.02 78.38 -1.25
N PRO A 61 -6.24 79.48 -1.17
CA PRO A 61 -6.18 80.48 -2.24
C PRO A 61 -5.85 79.91 -3.63
N ILE A 62 -4.93 78.94 -3.70
CA ILE A 62 -4.50 78.32 -4.97
C ILE A 62 -5.64 77.53 -5.63
N CYS A 63 -6.52 76.91 -4.84
CA CYS A 63 -7.61 76.09 -5.36
C CYS A 63 -8.87 76.92 -5.63
N GLN A 64 -9.11 77.97 -4.84
CA GLN A 64 -10.23 78.91 -5.00
C GLN A 64 -10.30 79.51 -6.43
N GLU A 65 -9.15 79.82 -7.04
CA GLU A 65 -9.11 80.42 -8.38
C GLU A 65 -9.55 79.45 -9.49
N ILE A 66 -9.55 78.14 -9.23
CA ILE A 66 -9.82 77.10 -10.22
C ILE A 66 -11.01 76.21 -9.89
N VAL A 67 -11.65 76.38 -8.73
CA VAL A 67 -12.70 75.48 -8.21
C VAL A 67 -13.89 75.27 -9.17
N TYR A 68 -14.20 76.26 -10.01
CA TYR A 68 -15.29 76.17 -10.99
C TYR A 68 -14.83 75.76 -12.40
N SER A 69 -13.56 75.41 -12.57
CA SER A 69 -13.05 74.83 -13.80
C SER A 69 -13.56 73.39 -13.93
N ALA A 70 -13.88 72.98 -15.16
CA ALA A 70 -14.37 71.64 -15.42
C ALA A 70 -13.41 70.57 -14.88
N GLY A 71 -13.94 69.53 -14.24
CA GLY A 71 -13.16 68.36 -13.79
C GLY A 71 -12.32 68.55 -12.52
N VAL A 72 -12.17 69.77 -11.99
CA VAL A 72 -11.33 70.04 -10.80
C VAL A 72 -11.95 69.42 -9.54
N VAL A 73 -13.23 69.70 -9.27
CA VAL A 73 -13.91 69.20 -8.06
C VAL A 73 -14.05 67.69 -8.11
N GLU A 74 -14.33 67.12 -9.28
CA GLU A 74 -14.39 65.68 -9.51
C GLU A 74 -13.05 65.00 -9.23
N SER A 75 -11.94 65.61 -9.66
CA SER A 75 -10.60 65.08 -9.44
C SER A 75 -10.19 65.16 -7.96
N ILE A 76 -10.58 66.23 -7.26
CA ILE A 76 -10.36 66.35 -5.81
C ILE A 76 -11.18 65.30 -5.05
N LEU A 77 -12.45 65.09 -5.43
CA LEU A 77 -13.31 64.07 -4.84
C LEU A 77 -12.77 62.65 -5.08
N ASP A 78 -12.33 62.33 -6.30
CA ASP A 78 -11.72 61.04 -6.65
C ASP A 78 -10.46 60.80 -5.80
N TYR A 79 -9.56 61.79 -5.73
CA TYR A 79 -8.36 61.70 -4.90
C TYR A 79 -8.67 61.54 -3.40
N SER A 80 -9.65 62.28 -2.87
CA SER A 80 -10.09 62.16 -1.47
C SER A 80 -10.60 60.76 -1.15
N ASN A 81 -11.43 60.19 -2.03
CA ASN A 81 -11.96 58.84 -1.88
C ASN A 81 -10.84 57.77 -1.94
N GLN A 82 -9.90 57.92 -2.87
CA GLN A 82 -8.73 57.05 -2.99
C GLN A 82 -7.85 57.08 -1.74
N LEU A 83 -7.61 58.27 -1.17
CA LEU A 83 -6.85 58.43 0.08
C LEU A 83 -7.57 57.82 1.29
N ALA A 84 -8.90 57.97 1.38
CA ALA A 84 -9.69 57.36 2.44
C ALA A 84 -9.60 55.83 2.39
N ALA A 85 -9.74 55.24 1.20
CA ALA A 85 -9.58 53.80 0.98
C ALA A 85 -8.16 53.30 1.34
N TYR A 86 -7.12 54.07 0.99
CA TYR A 86 -5.75 53.78 1.39
C TYR A 86 -5.61 53.74 2.91
N ASN A 87 -6.02 54.80 3.62
CA ASN A 87 -5.85 54.90 5.06
C ASN A 87 -6.57 53.77 5.81
N GLN A 88 -7.77 53.42 5.36
CA GLN A 88 -8.53 52.31 5.92
C GLN A 88 -7.81 50.96 5.71
N SER A 89 -7.38 50.67 4.48
CA SER A 89 -6.70 49.41 4.17
C SER A 89 -5.30 49.30 4.80
N PHE A 90 -4.59 50.41 4.97
CA PHE A 90 -3.31 50.44 5.67
C PHE A 90 -3.46 50.08 7.15
N ALA A 91 -4.44 50.70 7.83
CA ALA A 91 -4.72 50.41 9.23
C ALA A 91 -5.17 48.95 9.43
N ALA A 92 -6.01 48.43 8.53
CA ALA A 92 -6.45 47.04 8.54
C ALA A 92 -5.28 46.06 8.34
N LEU A 93 -4.42 46.30 7.34
CA LEU A 93 -3.25 45.47 7.08
C LEU A 93 -2.30 45.42 8.30
N LYS A 94 -2.07 46.55 8.96
CA LYS A 94 -1.26 46.59 10.18
C LYS A 94 -1.85 45.77 11.32
N ALA A 95 -3.15 45.90 11.56
CA ALA A 95 -3.84 45.15 12.59
C ALA A 95 -3.73 43.64 12.32
N ASP A 96 -3.94 43.23 11.07
CA ASP A 96 -3.86 41.82 10.67
C ASP A 96 -2.43 41.27 10.75
N LEU A 97 -1.40 42.08 10.45
CA LEU A 97 0.00 41.67 10.60
C LEU A 97 0.39 41.47 12.08
N LEU A 98 -0.09 42.34 12.98
CA LEU A 98 0.10 42.19 14.42
C LEU A 98 -0.59 40.93 14.95
N GLN A 99 -1.82 40.68 14.49
CA GLN A 99 -2.56 39.47 14.84
C GLN A 99 -1.87 38.22 14.30
N ALA A 100 -1.36 38.27 13.06
CA ALA A 100 -0.63 37.17 12.44
C ALA A 100 0.63 36.79 13.25
N LYS A 101 1.33 37.78 13.80
CA LYS A 101 2.49 37.56 14.67
C LYS A 101 2.13 36.84 15.97
N ALA A 102 1.01 37.24 16.60
CA ALA A 102 0.56 36.64 17.85
C ALA A 102 -0.05 35.25 17.66
N ALA A 103 -0.83 35.07 16.60
CA ALA A 103 -1.56 33.84 16.31
C ALA A 103 -0.76 32.82 15.48
N ASN A 104 0.42 33.19 14.98
CA ASN A 104 1.22 32.43 14.01
C ASN A 104 0.41 32.00 12.78
N SER A 105 -0.39 32.91 12.23
CA SER A 105 -1.22 32.68 11.04
C SER A 105 -1.34 33.95 10.21
N ALA A 106 -0.77 33.94 9.01
CA ALA A 106 -0.71 35.09 8.12
C ALA A 106 -1.90 35.16 7.17
N GLN A 107 -2.75 34.14 7.12
CA GLN A 107 -3.92 34.08 6.24
C GLN A 107 -4.76 35.38 6.19
N PRO A 108 -5.16 35.98 7.33
CA PRO A 108 -5.89 37.25 7.33
C PRO A 108 -5.08 38.37 6.68
N ALA A 109 -3.83 38.54 7.11
CA ALA A 109 -2.93 39.57 6.60
C ALA A 109 -2.63 39.40 5.10
N VAL A 110 -2.53 38.17 4.59
CA VAL A 110 -2.33 37.88 3.16
C VAL A 110 -3.53 38.33 2.33
N ALA A 111 -4.75 38.10 2.83
CA ALA A 111 -5.96 38.55 2.17
C ALA A 111 -6.05 40.09 2.18
N GLU A 112 -5.77 40.72 3.32
CA GLU A 112 -5.81 42.18 3.45
C GLU A 112 -4.72 42.86 2.63
N PHE A 113 -3.52 42.28 2.55
CA PHE A 113 -2.45 42.79 1.68
C PHE A 113 -2.86 42.82 0.21
N LYS A 114 -3.64 41.83 -0.28
CA LYS A 114 -4.15 41.85 -1.66
C LYS A 114 -5.08 43.04 -1.90
N LYS A 115 -5.94 43.37 -0.93
CA LYS A 115 -6.82 44.55 -1.01
C LYS A 115 -6.00 45.84 -0.99
N PHE A 116 -5.09 45.96 -0.01
CA PHE A 116 -4.17 47.09 0.10
C PHE A 116 -3.38 47.32 -1.19
N ASN A 117 -2.78 46.27 -1.76
CA ASN A 117 -2.01 46.35 -3.01
C ASN A 117 -2.87 46.79 -4.20
N SER A 118 -4.13 46.34 -4.26
CA SER A 118 -5.09 46.77 -5.30
C SER A 118 -5.45 48.25 -5.16
N ILE A 119 -5.71 48.71 -3.94
CA ILE A 119 -6.04 50.12 -3.65
C ILE A 119 -4.86 51.01 -4.03
N VAL A 120 -3.67 50.68 -3.54
CA VAL A 120 -2.44 51.42 -3.84
C VAL A 120 -2.17 51.49 -5.34
N SER A 121 -2.40 50.40 -6.08
CA SER A 121 -2.19 50.36 -7.54
C SER A 121 -3.22 51.18 -8.32
N ALA A 122 -4.37 51.49 -7.73
CA ALA A 122 -5.45 52.25 -8.35
C ALA A 122 -5.35 53.76 -8.07
N ILE A 123 -4.45 54.19 -7.18
CA ILE A 123 -4.30 55.62 -6.88
C ILE A 123 -3.62 56.30 -8.05
N ASP A 124 -4.39 57.11 -8.77
CA ASP A 124 -3.94 57.89 -9.92
C ASP A 124 -4.15 59.38 -9.64
N ASN A 125 -3.07 60.03 -9.21
CA ASN A 125 -3.07 61.47 -9.01
C ASN A 125 -2.85 62.25 -10.32
N SER A 126 -2.71 61.59 -11.48
CA SER A 126 -2.57 62.29 -12.77
C SER A 126 -3.77 63.18 -13.07
N ARG A 127 -4.97 62.74 -12.69
CA ARG A 127 -6.22 63.48 -12.89
C ARG A 127 -6.24 64.85 -12.23
N LEU A 128 -5.58 64.98 -11.07
CA LEU A 128 -5.37 66.30 -10.45
C LEU A 128 -4.50 67.21 -11.32
N PHE A 129 -3.53 66.65 -12.05
CA PHE A 129 -2.62 67.39 -12.92
C PHE A 129 -3.19 67.66 -14.32
N ASP A 130 -4.12 66.84 -14.81
CA ASP A 130 -4.65 66.93 -16.16
C ASP A 130 -5.52 68.20 -16.34
N GLU A 131 -6.27 68.59 -15.30
CA GLU A 131 -7.15 69.78 -15.36
C GLU A 131 -6.45 71.09 -14.98
N CYS A 132 -5.42 71.07 -14.12
CA CYS A 132 -4.53 72.23 -13.92
C CYS A 132 -3.11 71.86 -13.45
N ARG A 133 -2.24 71.51 -14.40
CA ARG A 133 -0.83 71.13 -14.15
C ARG A 133 -0.02 72.20 -13.40
N SER A 134 -0.27 73.49 -13.66
CA SER A 134 0.41 74.60 -12.99
C SER A 134 -0.10 74.85 -11.57
N CYS A 135 -1.38 74.59 -11.30
CA CYS A 135 -1.99 74.78 -9.98
C CYS A 135 -1.52 73.71 -8.97
N TYR A 136 -1.31 72.49 -9.46
CA TYR A 136 -0.88 71.36 -8.64
C TYR A 136 0.57 70.94 -8.90
N GLY A 137 1.40 71.77 -9.55
CA GLY A 137 2.78 71.42 -9.93
C GLY A 137 3.70 71.09 -8.75
N LEU A 138 3.32 71.45 -7.53
CA LEU A 138 4.01 71.07 -6.29
C LEU A 138 3.51 69.75 -5.70
N CYS A 139 2.32 69.29 -6.09
CA CYS A 139 1.85 67.95 -5.81
C CYS A 139 2.60 67.05 -6.80
N ARG A 140 3.51 66.23 -6.29
CA ARG A 140 4.21 65.28 -7.13
C ARG A 140 3.37 64.02 -7.22
N ALA A 141 3.30 63.43 -8.41
CA ALA A 141 2.82 62.07 -8.54
C ALA A 141 3.63 61.20 -7.58
N TYR A 142 3.00 60.69 -6.51
CA TYR A 142 3.68 59.79 -5.61
C TYR A 142 4.09 58.55 -6.39
N ASN A 143 5.39 58.25 -6.43
CA ASN A 143 5.85 56.99 -6.96
C ASN A 143 5.50 55.92 -5.93
N TRP A 144 4.30 55.35 -6.05
CA TRP A 144 3.85 54.16 -5.34
C TRP A 144 4.75 52.98 -5.75
N SER A 145 6.01 53.00 -5.28
CA SER A 145 7.09 52.15 -5.71
C SER A 145 6.63 50.70 -5.72
N ARG A 146 6.46 50.15 -6.93
CA ARG A 146 6.06 48.75 -7.11
C ARG A 146 7.12 47.79 -6.55
N ALA A 147 8.36 48.25 -6.32
CA ALA A 147 9.43 47.41 -5.79
C ALA A 147 9.17 46.95 -4.35
N ASP A 148 8.72 47.86 -3.47
CA ASP A 148 8.43 47.51 -2.06
C ASP A 148 7.15 46.68 -1.96
N LEU A 149 6.10 47.02 -2.72
CA LEU A 149 4.89 46.19 -2.81
C LEU A 149 5.19 44.79 -3.36
N LYS A 150 6.10 44.66 -4.33
CA LYS A 150 6.55 43.36 -4.86
C LYS A 150 7.32 42.56 -3.81
N LEU A 151 8.15 43.23 -3.00
CA LEU A 151 8.86 42.58 -1.90
C LEU A 151 7.87 42.08 -0.84
N ILE A 152 6.93 42.91 -0.41
CA ILE A 152 5.87 42.53 0.53
C ILE A 152 5.06 41.36 -0.05
N SER A 153 4.62 41.45 -1.31
CA SER A 153 3.88 40.38 -1.99
C SER A 153 4.62 39.04 -1.98
N THR A 154 5.94 39.07 -2.19
CA THR A 154 6.79 37.87 -2.14
C THR A 154 6.80 37.26 -0.73
N TRP A 155 6.98 38.08 0.31
CA TRP A 155 6.99 37.60 1.69
C TRP A 155 5.61 37.11 2.15
N MET A 156 4.54 37.81 1.79
CA MET A 156 3.16 37.37 2.09
C MET A 156 2.83 36.04 1.42
N SER A 157 3.31 35.82 0.18
CA SER A 157 3.16 34.53 -0.50
C SER A 157 3.92 33.41 0.21
N GLN A 158 5.14 33.68 0.68
CA GLN A 158 5.92 32.71 1.46
C GLN A 158 5.25 32.35 2.80
N LEU A 159 4.70 33.35 3.50
CA LEU A 159 3.94 33.13 4.74
C LEU A 159 2.69 32.27 4.48
N ALA A 160 1.96 32.51 3.40
CA ALA A 160 0.82 31.68 3.00
C ALA A 160 1.22 30.22 2.70
N GLU A 161 2.37 29.99 2.07
CA GLU A 161 2.89 28.65 1.83
C GLU A 161 3.32 27.96 3.14
N PHE A 162 3.86 28.71 4.10
CA PHE A 162 4.15 28.16 5.43
C PHE A 162 2.87 27.75 6.17
N ASP A 163 1.79 28.54 6.12
CA ASP A 163 0.51 28.17 6.74
C ASP A 163 -0.05 26.88 6.13
N LYS A 164 0.06 26.71 4.80
CA LYS A 164 -0.33 25.47 4.10
C LYS A 164 0.55 24.28 4.47
N ALA A 165 1.85 24.49 4.67
CA ALA A 165 2.76 23.42 5.08
C ALA A 165 2.49 23.00 6.54
N HIS A 166 2.21 23.97 7.42
CA HIS A 166 1.87 23.75 8.81
C HIS A 166 0.59 22.91 8.95
N SER A 167 -0.47 23.20 8.16
CA SER A 167 -1.72 22.43 8.21
C SER A 167 -1.56 20.95 7.87
N LYS A 168 -0.46 20.56 7.18
CA LYS A 168 -0.13 19.16 6.87
C LYS A 168 0.66 18.44 7.96
N LEU A 169 1.15 19.14 8.99
CA LEU A 169 1.92 18.53 10.09
C LEU A 169 1.11 17.50 10.88
N GLY A 170 -0.21 17.71 11.05
CA GLY A 170 -1.09 16.77 11.74
C GLY A 170 -1.09 15.38 11.09
N ASN A 171 -1.30 15.31 9.77
CA ASN A 171 -1.29 14.05 9.02
C ASN A 171 0.07 13.35 9.08
N ARG A 172 1.16 14.12 8.99
CA ARG A 172 2.52 13.57 9.10
C ARG A 172 2.81 13.01 10.49
N THR A 173 2.30 13.64 11.53
CA THR A 173 2.44 13.18 12.92
C THR A 173 1.68 11.87 13.14
N ILE A 174 0.44 11.77 12.65
CA ILE A 174 -0.35 10.53 12.69
C ILE A 174 0.38 9.39 11.99
N ALA A 175 0.91 9.64 10.78
CA ALA A 175 1.67 8.63 10.04
C ALA A 175 2.96 8.18 10.77
N LEU A 176 3.67 9.12 11.41
CA LEU A 176 4.86 8.79 12.21
C LEU A 176 4.51 7.93 13.42
N ILE A 177 3.42 8.26 14.13
CA ILE A 177 2.94 7.46 15.26
C ILE A 177 2.56 6.05 14.80
N ALA A 178 1.78 5.93 13.72
CA ALA A 178 1.38 4.64 13.17
C ALA A 178 2.59 3.78 12.76
N ASN A 179 3.58 4.35 12.08
CA ASN A 179 4.80 3.63 11.68
C ASN A 179 5.68 3.24 12.89
N THR A 180 5.73 4.10 13.91
CA THR A 180 6.43 3.82 15.16
C THR A 180 5.77 2.64 15.89
N ASN A 181 4.45 2.66 16.05
CA ASN A 181 3.69 1.57 16.66
C ASN A 181 3.87 0.27 15.89
N ALA A 182 3.75 0.29 14.56
CA ALA A 182 3.98 -0.90 13.74
C ALA A 182 5.41 -1.47 13.88
N THR A 183 6.40 -0.60 14.08
CA THR A 183 7.79 -1.01 14.34
C THR A 183 7.94 -1.62 15.72
N LEU A 184 7.32 -1.02 16.76
CA LEU A 184 7.33 -1.54 18.12
C LEU A 184 6.63 -2.90 18.21
N ASP A 185 5.45 -3.04 17.59
CA ASP A 185 4.70 -4.29 17.52
C ASP A 185 5.53 -5.39 16.85
N TYR A 186 6.18 -5.07 15.72
CA TYR A 186 7.10 -6.00 15.05
C TYR A 186 8.26 -6.40 15.96
N LEU A 187 8.88 -5.46 16.68
CA LEU A 187 10.00 -5.74 17.57
C LEU A 187 9.57 -6.64 18.74
N ALA A 188 8.38 -6.42 19.29
CA ALA A 188 7.80 -7.24 20.34
C ALA A 188 7.51 -8.68 19.85
N ALA A 189 6.98 -8.84 18.64
CA ALA A 189 6.64 -10.15 18.07
C ALA A 189 7.84 -10.90 17.45
N ARG A 190 8.98 -10.23 17.23
CA ARG A 190 10.10 -10.72 16.42
C ARG A 190 10.65 -12.08 16.88
N SER A 191 10.82 -12.29 18.18
CA SER A 191 11.33 -13.55 18.73
C SER A 191 10.37 -14.71 18.44
N GLY A 192 9.07 -14.52 18.71
CA GLY A 192 8.04 -15.51 18.42
C GLY A 192 7.94 -15.84 16.93
N ILE A 193 8.04 -14.83 16.05
CA ILE A 193 8.08 -15.06 14.59
C ILE A 193 9.29 -15.90 14.19
N LYS A 194 10.47 -15.60 14.75
CA LYS A 194 11.71 -16.34 14.47
C LYS A 194 11.58 -17.81 14.86
N GLU A 195 11.10 -18.08 16.07
CA GLU A 195 10.93 -19.44 16.59
C GLU A 195 9.89 -20.23 15.78
N ARG A 196 8.75 -19.61 15.47
CA ARG A 196 7.71 -20.20 14.62
C ARG A 196 8.25 -20.60 13.25
N LEU A 197 8.96 -19.70 12.58
CA LEU A 197 9.53 -19.97 11.25
C LEU A 197 10.59 -21.07 11.31
N ALA A 198 11.47 -21.06 12.32
CA ALA A 198 12.49 -22.10 12.47
C ALA A 198 11.87 -23.49 12.65
N SER A 199 10.88 -23.62 13.53
CA SER A 199 10.16 -24.88 13.76
C SER A 199 9.41 -25.35 12.52
N LYS A 200 8.77 -24.42 11.79
CA LYS A 200 8.03 -24.73 10.56
C LYS A 200 8.95 -25.29 9.48
N ILE A 201 10.09 -24.64 9.24
CA ILE A 201 11.09 -25.09 8.26
C ILE A 201 11.61 -26.48 8.63
N GLN A 202 11.96 -26.69 9.90
CA GLN A 202 12.46 -27.98 10.37
C GLN A 202 11.44 -29.11 10.15
N ALA A 203 10.15 -28.85 10.38
CA ALA A 203 9.08 -29.82 10.14
C ALA A 203 8.92 -30.15 8.64
N MET A 204 8.99 -29.15 7.76
CA MET A 204 8.95 -29.36 6.31
C MET A 204 10.13 -30.20 5.84
N GLU A 205 11.35 -29.84 6.22
CA GLU A 205 12.57 -30.54 5.82
C GLU A 205 12.55 -32.01 6.27
N GLY A 206 12.14 -32.27 7.51
CA GLY A 206 12.08 -33.62 8.06
C GLY A 206 11.12 -34.53 7.31
N ASN A 207 9.89 -34.08 7.09
CA ASN A 207 8.87 -34.87 6.39
C ASN A 207 9.23 -35.08 4.91
N LEU A 208 9.60 -33.99 4.22
CA LEU A 208 9.83 -34.01 2.79
C LEU A 208 11.08 -34.80 2.42
N THR A 209 12.19 -34.64 3.15
CA THR A 209 13.44 -35.36 2.88
C THR A 209 13.27 -36.86 3.10
N TYR A 210 12.55 -37.26 4.15
CA TYR A 210 12.28 -38.66 4.42
C TYR A 210 11.46 -39.32 3.28
N ASP A 211 10.33 -38.71 2.91
CA ASP A 211 9.46 -39.25 1.85
C ASP A 211 10.11 -39.18 0.47
N PHE A 212 10.88 -38.13 0.18
CA PHE A 212 11.62 -37.98 -1.08
C PHE A 212 12.69 -39.08 -1.23
N ASN A 213 13.53 -39.29 -0.21
CA ASN A 213 14.56 -40.32 -0.23
C ASN A 213 13.95 -41.73 -0.36
N ARG A 214 12.88 -42.02 0.38
CA ARG A 214 12.21 -43.32 0.29
C ARG A 214 11.59 -43.57 -1.07
N THR A 215 11.01 -42.55 -1.70
CA THR A 215 10.43 -42.69 -3.05
C THR A 215 11.51 -42.83 -4.11
N SER A 216 12.63 -42.11 -3.95
CA SER A 216 13.76 -42.11 -4.88
C SER A 216 14.37 -43.50 -5.10
N THR A 217 14.40 -44.33 -4.06
CA THR A 217 14.99 -45.67 -4.12
C THR A 217 14.11 -46.70 -4.83
N VAL A 218 12.81 -46.42 -4.99
CA VAL A 218 11.84 -47.39 -5.52
C VAL A 218 11.45 -47.11 -6.96
N VAL A 219 11.23 -45.84 -7.35
CA VAL A 219 10.71 -45.50 -8.69
C VAL A 219 11.43 -44.37 -9.41
N GLY A 220 12.55 -43.90 -8.85
CA GLY A 220 13.27 -42.75 -9.37
C GLY A 220 12.50 -41.44 -9.18
N VAL A 221 13.23 -40.36 -8.95
CA VAL A 221 12.67 -39.00 -8.74
C VAL A 221 13.56 -37.95 -9.41
N SER A 222 14.25 -38.33 -10.48
CA SER A 222 15.21 -37.46 -11.18
C SER A 222 14.56 -36.19 -11.73
N ASP A 223 13.29 -36.29 -12.13
CA ASP A 223 12.45 -35.20 -12.58
C ASP A 223 12.02 -34.23 -11.45
N LEU A 224 11.90 -34.74 -10.21
CA LEU A 224 11.60 -33.92 -9.03
C LEU A 224 12.85 -33.31 -8.39
N TRP A 225 14.05 -33.79 -8.74
CA TRP A 225 15.31 -33.35 -8.14
C TRP A 225 15.56 -31.83 -8.24
N PRO A 226 15.29 -31.16 -9.38
CA PRO A 226 15.44 -29.71 -9.46
C PRO A 226 14.55 -28.96 -8.46
N MET A 227 13.29 -29.37 -8.32
CA MET A 227 12.34 -28.77 -7.37
C MET A 227 12.75 -29.03 -5.91
N TYR A 228 13.30 -30.21 -5.62
CA TYR A 228 13.85 -30.53 -4.30
C TYR A 228 15.06 -29.65 -3.97
N LEU A 229 15.95 -29.41 -4.94
CA LEU A 229 17.08 -28.49 -4.78
C LEU A 229 16.61 -27.05 -4.54
N ASP A 230 15.61 -26.57 -5.28
CA ASP A 230 15.03 -25.24 -5.07
C ASP A 230 14.46 -25.09 -3.65
N PHE A 231 13.74 -26.11 -3.17
CA PHE A 231 13.26 -26.16 -1.79
C PHE A 231 14.43 -26.11 -0.78
N GLN A 232 15.47 -26.92 -0.96
CA GLN A 232 16.63 -26.92 -0.07
C GLN A 232 17.37 -25.58 -0.06
N ASN A 233 17.59 -24.98 -1.24
CA ASN A 233 18.25 -23.69 -1.38
C ASN A 233 17.47 -22.58 -0.68
N LEU A 234 16.15 -22.54 -0.90
CA LEU A 234 15.29 -21.53 -0.27
C LEU A 234 15.19 -21.75 1.25
N SER A 235 15.13 -23.00 1.70
CA SER A 235 15.13 -23.34 3.12
C SER A 235 16.42 -22.89 3.80
N ASN A 236 17.57 -23.24 3.22
CA ASN A 236 18.89 -22.85 3.70
C ASN A 236 19.06 -21.33 3.73
N SER A 237 18.64 -20.62 2.68
CA SER A 237 18.65 -19.16 2.66
C SER A 237 17.81 -18.58 3.80
N THR A 238 16.63 -19.14 4.04
CA THR A 238 15.70 -18.67 5.07
C THR A 238 16.26 -18.91 6.48
N ARG A 239 16.86 -20.09 6.73
CA ARG A 239 17.60 -20.38 7.97
C ARG A 239 18.79 -19.43 8.14
N GLY A 240 19.51 -19.13 7.07
CA GLY A 240 20.60 -18.15 7.06
C GLY A 240 20.12 -16.75 7.50
N TYR A 241 18.97 -16.30 7.02
CA TYR A 241 18.36 -15.05 7.48
C TYR A 241 17.96 -15.10 8.96
N LEU A 242 17.35 -16.19 9.43
CA LEU A 242 17.00 -16.36 10.85
C LEU A 242 18.25 -16.37 11.75
N GLY A 243 19.33 -17.02 11.34
CA GLY A 243 20.62 -17.05 12.04
C GLY A 243 21.25 -15.66 12.18
N LYS A 244 21.16 -14.84 11.12
CA LYS A 244 21.58 -13.42 11.13
C LYS A 244 20.56 -12.47 11.77
N ASN A 245 19.54 -13.00 12.43
CA ASN A 245 18.44 -12.26 13.04
C ASN A 245 17.66 -11.36 12.05
N SER A 246 17.76 -11.62 10.75
CA SER A 246 17.08 -10.89 9.67
C SER A 246 15.65 -11.42 9.44
N VAL A 247 14.82 -11.38 10.49
CA VAL A 247 13.51 -12.05 10.55
C VAL A 247 12.54 -11.57 9.47
N ARG A 248 12.51 -10.29 9.10
CA ARG A 248 11.67 -9.80 7.98
C ARG A 248 12.03 -10.44 6.63
N ARG A 249 13.33 -10.62 6.36
CA ARG A 249 13.78 -11.27 5.11
C ARG A 249 13.45 -12.76 5.10
N ALA A 250 13.57 -13.41 6.26
CA ALA A 250 13.14 -14.80 6.41
C ALA A 250 11.62 -14.94 6.21
N LEU A 251 10.83 -14.03 6.79
CA LEU A 251 9.37 -14.02 6.66
C LEU A 251 8.92 -13.82 5.22
N ALA A 252 9.63 -12.99 4.43
CA ALA A 252 9.33 -12.78 3.03
C ALA A 252 9.44 -14.07 2.18
N ASN A 253 10.24 -15.05 2.61
CA ASN A 253 10.37 -16.33 1.93
C ASN A 253 9.31 -17.37 2.36
N GLU A 254 8.53 -17.09 3.40
CA GLU A 254 7.62 -18.09 4.00
C GLU A 254 6.61 -18.63 2.98
N GLN A 255 5.98 -17.74 2.20
CA GLN A 255 4.98 -18.15 1.22
C GLN A 255 5.58 -19.05 0.12
N SER A 256 6.72 -18.66 -0.45
CA SER A 256 7.38 -19.46 -1.49
C SER A 256 7.86 -20.82 -0.96
N LEU A 257 8.29 -20.88 0.31
CA LEU A 257 8.59 -22.16 0.96
C LEU A 257 7.35 -23.03 1.13
N ASP A 258 6.23 -22.44 1.54
CA ASP A 258 4.96 -23.16 1.69
C ASP A 258 4.49 -23.76 0.36
N GLU A 259 4.53 -22.96 -0.70
CA GLU A 259 4.12 -23.37 -2.05
C GLU A 259 5.03 -24.49 -2.58
N LEU A 260 6.36 -24.31 -2.53
CA LEU A 260 7.31 -25.34 -2.96
C LEU A 260 7.16 -26.65 -2.17
N ASN A 261 7.05 -26.55 -0.84
CA ASN A 261 6.87 -27.72 0.01
C ASN A 261 5.55 -28.45 -0.31
N ALA A 262 4.45 -27.72 -0.51
CA ALA A 262 3.16 -28.30 -0.83
C ALA A 262 3.17 -29.01 -2.18
N THR A 263 3.72 -28.37 -3.22
CA THR A 263 3.82 -28.96 -4.56
C THR A 263 4.70 -30.20 -4.54
N LEU A 264 5.89 -30.13 -3.94
CA LEU A 264 6.79 -31.27 -3.90
C LEU A 264 6.24 -32.42 -3.05
N SER A 265 5.63 -32.11 -1.90
CA SER A 265 4.96 -33.12 -1.06
C SER A 265 3.85 -33.84 -1.82
N SER A 266 3.05 -33.12 -2.60
CA SER A 266 1.99 -33.70 -3.43
C SER A 266 2.56 -34.66 -4.49
N GLU A 267 3.61 -34.25 -5.18
CA GLU A 267 4.25 -35.05 -6.23
C GLU A 267 4.94 -36.31 -5.68
N VAL A 268 5.61 -36.20 -4.54
CA VAL A 268 6.18 -37.35 -3.83
C VAL A 268 5.07 -38.28 -3.35
N TYR A 269 3.97 -37.75 -2.83
CA TYR A 269 2.83 -38.53 -2.37
C TYR A 269 2.18 -39.33 -3.51
N LYS A 270 1.98 -38.74 -4.70
CA LYS A 270 1.46 -39.44 -5.88
C LYS A 270 2.31 -40.67 -6.25
N ARG A 271 3.64 -40.50 -6.26
CA ARG A 271 4.60 -41.59 -6.55
C ARG A 271 4.55 -42.67 -5.48
N LYS A 272 4.51 -42.28 -4.20
CA LYS A 272 4.33 -43.20 -3.06
C LYS A 272 3.06 -44.02 -3.17
N MET A 273 1.93 -43.41 -3.56
CA MET A 273 0.67 -44.13 -3.75
C MET A 273 0.74 -45.12 -4.92
N ALA A 274 1.35 -44.74 -6.04
CA ALA A 274 1.54 -45.66 -7.16
C ALA A 274 2.37 -46.90 -6.76
N VAL A 275 3.39 -46.74 -5.91
CA VAL A 275 4.18 -47.86 -5.37
C VAL A 275 3.31 -48.78 -4.51
N VAL A 276 2.44 -48.22 -3.68
CA VAL A 276 1.50 -48.98 -2.86
C VAL A 276 0.52 -49.76 -3.74
N ASP A 277 -0.01 -49.13 -4.79
CA ASP A 277 -0.92 -49.79 -5.73
C ASP A 277 -0.24 -50.96 -6.44
N TYR A 278 1.00 -50.79 -6.90
CA TYR A 278 1.81 -51.87 -7.48
C TYR A 278 1.89 -53.08 -6.56
N GLN A 279 2.33 -52.87 -5.31
CA GLN A 279 2.45 -53.94 -4.31
C GLN A 279 1.10 -54.63 -4.06
N ARG A 280 0.02 -53.84 -4.00
CA ARG A 280 -1.34 -54.35 -3.78
C ARG A 280 -1.83 -55.18 -4.96
N PHE A 281 -1.59 -54.75 -6.20
CA PHE A 281 -1.96 -55.51 -7.39
C PHE A 281 -1.18 -56.82 -7.49
N CYS A 282 0.15 -56.79 -7.30
CA CYS A 282 0.96 -58.01 -7.29
C CYS A 282 0.44 -59.02 -6.27
N TYR A 283 0.16 -58.57 -5.04
CA TYR A 283 -0.39 -59.46 -4.02
C TYR A 283 -1.74 -60.07 -4.41
N ARG A 284 -2.69 -59.25 -4.92
CA ARG A 284 -4.03 -59.73 -5.32
C ARG A 284 -3.98 -60.70 -6.49
N ILE A 285 -3.18 -60.41 -7.51
CA ILE A 285 -3.01 -61.28 -8.68
C ILE A 285 -2.41 -62.61 -8.24
N GLY A 286 -1.37 -62.59 -7.40
CA GLY A 286 -0.76 -63.81 -6.85
C GLY A 286 -1.78 -64.70 -6.13
N GLN A 287 -2.67 -64.11 -5.32
CA GLN A 287 -3.74 -64.86 -4.63
C GLN A 287 -4.75 -65.47 -5.61
N LYS A 288 -5.21 -64.71 -6.60
CA LYS A 288 -6.16 -65.18 -7.62
C LYS A 288 -5.60 -66.31 -8.48
N LEU A 289 -4.31 -66.23 -8.84
CA LEU A 289 -3.62 -67.28 -9.58
C LEU A 289 -3.52 -68.58 -8.76
N LEU A 290 -3.25 -68.49 -7.46
CA LEU A 290 -3.27 -69.64 -6.56
C LEU A 290 -4.67 -70.28 -6.48
N GLU A 291 -5.72 -69.48 -6.32
CA GLU A 291 -7.11 -69.96 -6.30
C GLU A 291 -7.48 -70.75 -7.57
N LEU A 292 -7.19 -70.18 -8.74
CA LEU A 292 -7.47 -70.82 -10.04
C LEU A 292 -6.65 -72.10 -10.28
N SER A 293 -5.44 -72.19 -9.72
CA SER A 293 -4.60 -73.40 -9.79
C SER A 293 -5.13 -74.54 -8.90
N SER A 294 -5.86 -74.20 -7.82
CA SER A 294 -6.42 -75.16 -6.86
C SER A 294 -7.80 -75.70 -7.24
N ASN A 295 -8.52 -75.00 -8.12
CA ASN A 295 -9.81 -75.41 -8.67
C ASN A 295 -9.64 -76.12 -10.03
N ARG A 296 -10.54 -77.05 -10.40
CA ARG A 296 -10.56 -77.63 -11.75
C ARG A 296 -10.89 -76.55 -12.78
N THR A 297 -9.87 -75.90 -13.32
CA THR A 297 -9.99 -74.93 -14.41
C THR A 297 -10.54 -75.63 -15.65
N LEU A 298 -11.59 -75.08 -16.26
CA LEU A 298 -12.16 -75.61 -17.51
C LEU A 298 -11.09 -75.57 -18.61
N ILE A 299 -11.01 -76.63 -19.42
CA ILE A 299 -9.99 -76.82 -20.48
C ILE A 299 -9.93 -75.61 -21.43
N ASP A 300 -11.07 -74.96 -21.68
CA ASP A 300 -11.20 -73.82 -22.61
C ASP A 300 -10.63 -72.49 -22.07
N GLN A 301 -10.36 -72.38 -20.77
CA GLN A 301 -9.80 -71.16 -20.13
C GLN A 301 -8.28 -71.25 -19.88
N LYS A 302 -7.69 -72.44 -20.09
CA LYS A 302 -6.30 -72.73 -19.75
C LYS A 302 -5.29 -71.85 -20.50
N LYS A 303 -5.53 -71.60 -21.80
CA LYS A 303 -4.65 -70.78 -22.64
C LYS A 303 -4.57 -69.32 -22.18
N GLU A 304 -5.70 -68.76 -21.73
CA GLU A 304 -5.75 -67.38 -21.22
C GLU A 304 -5.04 -67.27 -19.86
N LEU A 305 -5.26 -68.24 -18.96
CA LEU A 305 -4.57 -68.30 -17.67
C LEU A 305 -3.05 -68.47 -17.81
N ASP A 306 -2.58 -69.32 -18.73
CA ASP A 306 -1.15 -69.50 -18.99
C ASP A 306 -0.50 -68.21 -19.51
N ALA A 307 -1.19 -67.47 -20.40
CA ALA A 307 -0.70 -66.18 -20.89
C ALA A 307 -0.58 -65.14 -19.77
N ILE A 308 -1.58 -65.06 -18.87
CA ILE A 308 -1.54 -64.18 -17.69
C ILE A 308 -0.40 -64.57 -16.75
N ASN A 309 -0.20 -65.88 -16.50
CA ASN A 309 0.90 -66.38 -15.64
C ASN A 309 2.28 -65.97 -16.16
N VAL A 310 2.55 -66.17 -17.46
CA VAL A 310 3.81 -65.80 -18.09
C VAL A 310 4.05 -64.30 -17.96
N ARG A 311 3.02 -63.49 -18.26
CA ARG A 311 3.15 -62.04 -18.22
C ARG A 311 3.31 -61.51 -16.79
N TYR A 312 2.60 -62.09 -15.81
CA TYR A 312 2.73 -61.70 -14.41
C TYR A 312 4.11 -62.07 -13.84
N ALA A 313 4.66 -63.23 -14.20
CA ALA A 313 6.03 -63.60 -13.84
C ALA A 313 7.04 -62.61 -14.41
N ALA A 314 6.87 -62.19 -15.67
CA ALA A 314 7.73 -61.20 -16.31
C ALA A 314 7.69 -59.85 -15.57
N ILE A 315 6.53 -59.37 -15.13
CA ILE A 315 6.41 -58.12 -14.36
C ILE A 315 6.98 -58.28 -12.94
N ARG A 316 6.66 -59.38 -12.25
CA ARG A 316 7.12 -59.62 -10.87
C ARG A 316 8.64 -59.68 -10.78
N ASP A 317 9.28 -60.29 -11.78
CA ASP A 317 10.72 -60.50 -11.82
C ASP A 317 11.44 -59.33 -12.52
N ASP A 318 10.69 -58.32 -13.00
CA ASP A 318 11.25 -57.11 -13.61
C ASP A 318 11.83 -56.16 -12.55
N THR A 319 13.14 -55.93 -12.64
CA THR A 319 13.88 -54.98 -11.78
C THR A 319 14.10 -53.63 -12.48
N ALA A 320 13.53 -53.44 -13.68
CA ALA A 320 13.73 -52.27 -14.53
C ALA A 320 12.69 -51.15 -14.34
N ILE A 321 11.67 -51.32 -13.49
CA ILE A 321 10.74 -50.25 -13.12
C ILE A 321 11.50 -49.17 -12.31
N LYS A 322 12.15 -48.26 -13.03
CA LYS A 322 13.06 -47.24 -12.48
C LYS A 322 12.55 -45.81 -12.68
N THR A 323 11.37 -45.65 -13.29
CA THR A 323 10.73 -44.36 -13.53
C THR A 323 9.27 -44.39 -13.11
N TYR A 324 8.72 -43.22 -12.79
CA TYR A 324 7.31 -43.09 -12.42
C TYR A 324 6.37 -43.50 -13.55
N ASP A 325 6.63 -43.09 -14.79
CA ASP A 325 5.78 -43.45 -15.94
C ASP A 325 5.76 -44.96 -16.20
N ALA A 326 6.92 -45.62 -16.07
CA ALA A 326 6.99 -47.08 -16.18
C ALA A 326 6.18 -47.77 -15.07
N LEU A 327 6.21 -47.24 -13.84
CA LEU A 327 5.38 -47.76 -12.76
C LEU A 327 3.88 -47.59 -13.05
N ILE A 328 3.47 -46.42 -13.54
CA ILE A 328 2.06 -46.18 -13.87
C ILE A 328 1.58 -47.11 -14.99
N ALA A 329 2.38 -47.29 -16.04
CA ALA A 329 2.07 -48.22 -17.12
C ALA A 329 1.93 -49.67 -16.58
N THR A 330 2.85 -50.07 -15.71
CA THR A 330 2.82 -51.39 -15.06
C THR A 330 1.58 -51.57 -14.19
N ASN A 331 1.20 -50.56 -13.40
CA ASN A 331 -0.02 -50.60 -12.58
C ASN A 331 -1.28 -50.77 -13.44
N SER A 332 -1.38 -50.06 -14.57
CA SER A 332 -2.50 -50.20 -15.50
C SER A 332 -2.57 -51.61 -16.10
N GLU A 333 -1.42 -52.19 -16.43
CA GLU A 333 -1.34 -53.56 -16.93
C GLU A 333 -1.78 -54.56 -15.86
N LEU A 334 -1.28 -54.44 -14.62
CA LEU A 334 -1.67 -55.29 -13.51
C LEU A 334 -3.18 -55.16 -13.18
N GLU A 335 -3.76 -53.97 -13.27
CA GLU A 335 -5.20 -53.77 -13.07
C GLU A 335 -6.05 -54.50 -14.13
N SER A 336 -5.60 -54.47 -15.39
CA SER A 336 -6.22 -55.23 -16.48
C SER A 336 -6.16 -56.74 -16.21
N MET A 337 -4.99 -57.24 -15.78
CA MET A 337 -4.81 -58.66 -15.43
C MET A 337 -5.68 -59.06 -14.23
N ASP A 338 -5.75 -58.22 -13.18
CA ASP A 338 -6.60 -58.45 -12.01
C ASP A 338 -8.09 -58.58 -12.40
N SER A 339 -8.52 -57.77 -13.37
CA SER A 339 -9.87 -57.79 -13.94
C SER A 339 -10.14 -59.04 -14.80
N GLN A 340 -9.18 -59.45 -15.63
CA GLN A 340 -9.27 -60.68 -16.42
C GLN A 340 -9.37 -61.92 -15.52
N LEU A 341 -8.51 -62.01 -14.49
CA LEU A 341 -8.55 -63.10 -13.52
C LEU A 341 -9.86 -63.15 -12.73
N ALA A 342 -10.43 -61.99 -12.37
CA ALA A 342 -11.75 -61.94 -11.73
C ALA A 342 -12.86 -62.52 -12.63
N ARG A 343 -12.81 -62.23 -13.94
CA ARG A 343 -13.76 -62.79 -14.92
C ARG A 343 -13.60 -64.30 -15.06
N LEU A 344 -12.36 -64.81 -15.10
CA LEU A 344 -12.09 -66.24 -15.17
C LEU A 344 -12.61 -66.98 -13.92
N ILE A 345 -12.40 -66.42 -12.72
CA ILE A 345 -12.95 -66.98 -11.48
C ILE A 345 -14.48 -67.00 -11.51
N TYR A 346 -15.12 -65.94 -12.00
CA TYR A 346 -16.58 -65.87 -12.12
C TYR A 346 -17.14 -66.90 -13.12
N ASN A 347 -16.53 -67.01 -14.30
CA ASN A 347 -16.95 -67.90 -15.38
C ASN A 347 -16.57 -69.38 -15.16
N GLY A 348 -15.58 -69.65 -14.30
CA GLY A 348 -15.13 -71.00 -13.94
C GLY A 348 -15.93 -71.64 -12.80
N ARG A 349 -16.86 -70.91 -12.16
CA ARG A 349 -17.79 -71.48 -11.18
C ARG A 349 -18.90 -72.25 -11.93
N PRO A 350 -19.20 -73.51 -11.57
CA PRO A 350 -20.33 -74.20 -12.16
C PRO A 350 -21.61 -73.40 -11.85
N VAL A 351 -22.40 -73.11 -12.89
CA VAL A 351 -23.78 -72.63 -12.72
C VAL A 351 -24.56 -73.79 -12.10
N VAL A 352 -24.67 -73.78 -10.78
CA VAL A 352 -25.60 -74.68 -10.08
C VAL A 352 -27.00 -74.10 -10.30
N PRO A 353 -27.94 -74.82 -10.93
CA PRO A 353 -29.33 -74.38 -10.95
C PRO A 353 -29.85 -74.37 -9.51
N VAL A 354 -30.57 -73.31 -9.17
CA VAL A 354 -31.20 -73.11 -7.86
C VAL A 354 -32.03 -74.36 -7.50
N GLY A 355 -31.67 -74.98 -6.37
CA GLY A 355 -32.37 -76.13 -5.80
C GLY A 355 -31.89 -76.40 -4.38
N ASP A 356 -32.57 -75.75 -3.42
CA ASP A 356 -32.79 -76.10 -2.01
C ASP A 356 -31.64 -76.56 -1.09
N PHE A 357 -31.36 -75.66 -0.12
CA PHE A 357 -31.11 -75.86 1.32
C PHE A 357 -30.23 -77.02 1.83
N CYS A 358 -29.15 -76.68 2.54
CA CYS A 358 -29.20 -76.66 4.02
C CYS A 358 -27.96 -76.00 4.66
N ILE A 359 -28.24 -75.22 5.71
CA ILE A 359 -27.34 -74.48 6.59
C ILE A 359 -26.66 -75.45 7.57
N VAL A 360 -25.33 -75.38 7.72
CA VAL A 360 -24.69 -75.47 9.05
C VAL A 360 -23.52 -74.49 9.13
N THR A 361 -23.68 -73.60 10.09
CA THR A 361 -22.86 -72.50 10.57
C THR A 361 -21.56 -72.98 11.24
N LEU A 362 -20.57 -72.05 11.30
CA LEU A 362 -19.43 -71.92 12.24
C LEU A 362 -18.01 -72.04 11.64
N PHE A 363 -17.18 -71.05 12.00
CA PHE A 363 -15.74 -70.85 11.73
C PHE A 363 -15.30 -69.86 10.64
N ILE A 364 -16.07 -68.80 10.36
CA ILE A 364 -15.53 -67.58 9.73
C ILE A 364 -15.86 -66.36 10.61
N LEU A 365 -15.15 -66.24 11.72
CA LEU A 365 -14.90 -64.99 12.46
C LEU A 365 -13.56 -65.24 13.19
N PHE A 366 -12.64 -64.28 13.17
CA PHE A 366 -11.19 -64.34 13.51
C PHE A 366 -10.29 -64.76 12.32
N PRO A 367 -9.88 -63.82 11.45
CA PRO A 367 -8.93 -62.75 11.82
C PRO A 367 -9.29 -61.33 11.36
N ALA A 368 -10.52 -61.08 10.88
CA ALA A 368 -10.96 -59.73 10.47
C ALA A 368 -11.17 -58.74 11.64
N VAL A 369 -11.08 -59.19 12.90
CA VAL A 369 -11.20 -58.34 14.10
C VAL A 369 -9.83 -57.84 14.60
N ALA A 370 -8.70 -58.35 14.07
CA ALA A 370 -7.38 -57.90 14.50
C ALA A 370 -6.92 -56.59 13.81
N TYR A 371 -7.43 -56.26 12.62
CA TYR A 371 -7.05 -55.04 11.91
C TYR A 371 -7.86 -53.81 12.36
N LEU A 372 -9.14 -53.99 12.71
CA LEU A 372 -10.00 -52.91 13.25
C LEU A 372 -9.67 -52.54 14.72
N CYS A 373 -8.93 -53.37 15.46
CA CYS A 373 -8.48 -53.06 16.82
C CYS A 373 -7.14 -52.30 16.88
N ILE A 374 -6.38 -52.19 15.78
CA ILE A 374 -5.13 -51.41 15.74
C ILE A 374 -5.39 -49.97 15.24
N GLU A 375 -6.37 -49.75 14.36
CA GLU A 375 -6.72 -48.40 13.90
C GLU A 375 -7.48 -47.56 14.94
N ASN A 376 -8.22 -48.18 15.88
CA ASN A 376 -8.91 -47.43 16.94
C ASN A 376 -8.04 -47.06 18.16
N LYS A 377 -6.79 -47.56 18.27
CA LYS A 377 -5.86 -47.18 19.35
C LYS A 377 -5.01 -45.95 19.08
N ARG A 378 -5.05 -45.36 17.87
CA ARG A 378 -4.36 -44.07 17.58
C ARG A 378 -5.26 -42.82 17.66
N ARG A 379 -6.58 -42.97 17.86
CA ARG A 379 -7.51 -41.84 17.96
C ARG A 379 -7.95 -41.46 19.39
N TYR A 380 -7.50 -42.17 20.42
CA TYR A 380 -7.71 -41.78 21.82
C TYR A 380 -6.45 -42.02 22.67
N LEU A 381 -5.52 -41.07 22.60
CA LEU A 381 -4.65 -40.75 23.73
C LEU A 381 -4.94 -39.29 24.11
N PRO A 382 -5.57 -39.03 25.27
CA PRO A 382 -5.57 -37.71 25.87
C PRO A 382 -4.38 -37.56 26.83
N LYS A 383 -3.59 -36.51 26.56
CA LYS A 383 -2.48 -35.88 27.30
C LYS A 383 -1.18 -36.65 27.46
#